data_AF-A0A1U7CLM0-F1
#
_entry.id   AF-A0A1U7CLM0-F1
#
_cell.length_a   1.000
_cell.length_b   1.000
_cell.length_c   1.000
_cell.angle_alpha   90.00
_cell.angle_beta   90.00
_cell.angle_gamma   90.00
#
_symmetry.space_group_name_H-M   'P 1'
#
loop_
_entity.id
_entity.type
_entity.pdbx_description
1 polymer ?
#
loop_
_entity_poly.entity_id
_entity_poly.type
_entity_poly.pdbx_seq_one_letter_code
_entity_poly.pdbx_strand_id
1 'polypeptide(L)' 'MKMKLKPVVELGVAEAYVILVNHFGEDRLPPLEAVENEDWGRDLLLSRFEEHTAAELADAGLCLIEEEGFA' A
#
# COMPACT_ATOMS: atom_id res chain seq x y z
N MET A 1 -10.40 4.79 -19.92
CA MET A 1 -9.00 5.14 -19.58
C MET A 1 -8.47 3.97 -18.77
N LYS A 2 -7.45 3.23 -19.23
CA LYS A 2 -6.81 2.20 -18.40
C LYS A 2 -6.17 2.93 -17.22
N MET A 3 -6.76 2.84 -16.03
CA MET A 3 -6.10 3.31 -14.81
C MET A 3 -4.90 2.40 -14.60
N LYS A 4 -3.70 2.92 -14.84
CA LYS A 4 -2.47 2.20 -14.53
C LYS A 4 -2.39 2.17 -13.01
N LEU A 5 -2.60 1.00 -12.42
CA LEU A 5 -2.46 0.79 -10.99
C LEU A 5 -0.98 0.93 -10.60
N LYS A 6 -0.73 1.54 -9.45
CA LYS A 6 0.62 1.69 -8.91
C LYS A 6 0.96 0.48 -8.02
N PRO A 7 2.06 -0.24 -8.26
CA PRO A 7 2.56 -1.26 -7.35
C PRO A 7 2.79 -0.69 -5.95
N VAL A 8 2.33 -1.39 -4.92
CA VAL A 8 2.53 -0.98 -3.52
C VAL A 8 4.01 -0.88 -3.14
N VAL A 9 4.88 -1.65 -3.80
CA VAL A 9 6.34 -1.62 -3.61
C VAL A 9 6.98 -0.31 -4.07
N GLU A 10 6.32 0.44 -4.96
CA GLU A 10 6.76 1.75 -5.44
C GLU A 10 6.28 2.91 -4.54
N LEU A 11 5.45 2.63 -3.54
CA LEU A 11 5.00 3.64 -2.59
C LEU A 11 6.13 4.01 -1.61
N GLY A 12 6.19 5.29 -1.27
CA GLY A 12 6.96 5.73 -0.10
C GLY A 12 6.30 5.26 1.20
N VAL A 13 7.08 5.15 2.29
CA VAL A 13 6.57 4.70 3.60
C VAL A 13 5.41 5.56 4.10
N ALA A 14 5.58 6.88 4.09
CA ALA A 14 4.51 7.81 4.48
C ALA A 14 3.28 7.73 3.55
N GLU A 15 3.48 7.52 2.24
CA GLU A 15 2.40 7.38 1.27
C GLU A 15 1.58 6.10 1.56
N ALA A 16 2.27 4.96 1.70
CA ALA A 16 1.69 3.68 2.07
C ALA A 16 0.92 3.74 3.40
N TYR A 17 1.51 4.36 4.41
CA TYR A 17 0.89 4.55 5.72
C TYR A 17 -0.43 5.32 5.64
N VAL A 18 -0.42 6.46 4.95
CA VAL A 18 -1.60 7.31 4.80
C VAL A 18 -2.71 6.58 4.06
N ILE A 19 -2.37 5.78 3.04
CA ILE A 19 -3.37 4.98 2.31
C ILE A 19 -3.97 3.90 3.21
N LEU A 20 -3.17 3.16 3.95
CA LEU A 20 -3.67 2.13 4.87
C LEU A 20 -4.60 2.73 5.94
N VAL A 21 -4.23 3.86 6.53
CA VAL A 21 -5.05 4.52 7.54
C VAL A 21 -6.32 5.15 6.93
N ASN A 22 -6.19 5.96 5.88
CA ASN A 22 -7.31 6.75 5.38
C ASN A 22 -8.24 5.98 4.42
N HIS A 23 -7.69 5.06 3.61
CA HIS A 23 -8.46 4.31 2.62
C HIS A 23 -8.93 2.97 3.15
N PHE A 24 -8.06 2.25 3.85
CA PHE A 24 -8.36 0.92 4.38
C PHE A 24 -8.82 0.93 5.84
N GLY A 25 -8.73 2.07 6.53
CA GLY A 25 -9.16 2.20 7.92
C GLY A 25 -8.29 1.39 8.89
N GLU A 26 -7.01 1.22 8.58
CA GLU A 26 -6.10 0.44 9.43
C GLU A 26 -5.69 1.26 10.67
N ASP A 27 -6.33 0.96 11.81
CA ASP A 27 -6.02 1.59 13.10
C ASP A 27 -4.86 0.90 13.86
N ARG A 28 -4.40 -0.28 13.41
CA ARG A 28 -3.38 -1.09 14.13
C ARG A 28 -1.97 -0.91 13.58
N LEU A 29 -1.65 0.28 13.08
CA LEU A 29 -0.30 0.64 12.66
C LEU A 29 0.46 1.34 13.78
N PRO A 30 1.76 1.06 13.97
CA PRO A 30 2.64 1.87 14.81
C PRO A 30 2.65 3.35 14.36
N PRO A 31 3.16 4.29 15.17
CA PRO A 31 3.31 5.68 14.75
C PRO A 31 4.17 5.80 13.48
N LEU A 32 3.81 6.68 12.55
CA LEU A 32 4.55 6.88 11.30
C LEU A 32 6.05 7.09 11.51
N GLU A 33 6.44 7.84 12.55
CA GLU A 33 7.84 8.07 12.90
C GLU A 33 8.61 6.74 13.13
N ALA A 34 8.01 5.78 13.83
CA ALA A 34 8.64 4.47 14.04
C ALA A 34 8.73 3.68 12.73
N VAL A 35 7.70 3.76 11.89
CA VAL A 35 7.66 3.08 10.59
C VAL A 35 8.70 3.68 9.61
N GLU A 36 8.95 4.99 9.65
CA GLU A 36 9.92 5.65 8.77
C GLU A 36 11.37 5.47 9.20
N ASN A 37 11.63 5.39 10.52
CA ASN A 37 12.99 5.31 11.04
C ASN A 37 13.52 3.88 11.16
N GLU A 38 12.65 2.88 11.22
CA GLU A 38 13.04 1.50 11.47
C GLU A 38 12.96 0.63 10.21
N ASP A 39 13.91 -0.30 10.06
CA ASP A 39 14.01 -1.18 8.90
C ASP A 39 12.80 -2.12 8.71
N TRP A 40 11.99 -2.35 9.76
CA TRP A 40 10.80 -3.21 9.70
C TRP A 40 9.55 -2.48 9.17
N GLY A 41 9.56 -1.15 9.09
CA GLY A 41 8.35 -0.37 8.79
C GLY A 41 7.80 -0.62 7.40
N ARG A 42 8.67 -0.67 6.37
CA ARG A 42 8.25 -0.93 5.00
C ARG A 42 7.66 -2.32 4.82
N ASP A 43 8.32 -3.35 5.34
CA ASP A 43 7.84 -4.73 5.29
C ASP A 43 6.47 -4.86 5.98
N LEU A 44 6.28 -4.23 7.15
CA LEU A 44 4.98 -4.22 7.83
C LEU A 44 3.88 -3.65 6.94
N LEU A 45 4.11 -2.50 6.29
CA LEU A 45 3.11 -1.86 5.43
C LEU A 45 2.78 -2.72 4.22
N LEU A 46 3.78 -3.34 3.60
CA LEU A 46 3.57 -4.25 2.46
C LEU A 46 2.73 -5.46 2.88
N SER A 47 3.03 -6.08 4.02
CA SER A 47 2.23 -7.19 4.53
C SER A 47 0.77 -6.81 4.81
N ARG A 48 0.49 -5.56 5.22
CA ARG A 48 -0.92 -5.10 5.34
C ARG A 48 -1.62 -4.99 4.00
N PHE A 49 -0.94 -4.53 2.96
CA PHE A 49 -1.52 -4.52 1.62
C PHE A 49 -1.79 -5.94 1.10
N GLU A 50 -0.97 -6.93 1.46
CA GLU A 50 -1.19 -8.34 1.10
C GLU A 50 -2.44 -8.95 1.78
N GLU A 51 -2.94 -8.36 2.87
CA GLU A 51 -4.19 -8.77 3.52
C GLU A 51 -5.45 -8.30 2.76
N HIS A 52 -5.29 -7.38 1.80
CA HIS A 52 -6.39 -6.85 0.99
C HIS A 52 -6.48 -7.53 -0.38
N THR A 53 -7.71 -7.58 -0.90
CA THR A 53 -7.95 -8.15 -2.24
C THR A 53 -7.49 -7.19 -3.34
N ALA A 54 -7.18 -7.74 -4.51
CA ALA A 54 -6.81 -6.93 -5.68
C ALA A 54 -7.88 -5.90 -6.08
N ALA A 55 -9.17 -6.19 -5.84
CA ALA A 55 -10.26 -5.25 -6.10
C ALA A 55 -10.23 -4.05 -5.14
N GLU A 56 -9.96 -4.28 -3.86
CA GLU A 56 -9.84 -3.21 -2.86
C GLU A 56 -8.58 -2.36 -3.11
N LEU A 57 -7.47 -3.01 -3.47
CA LEU A 57 -6.26 -2.30 -3.88
C LEU A 57 -6.50 -1.47 -5.13
N ALA A 58 -7.21 -2.01 -6.13
CA ALA A 58 -7.52 -1.29 -7.35
C ALA A 58 -8.43 -0.07 -7.11
N ASP A 59 -9.32 -0.12 -6.11
CA ASP A 59 -10.14 1.04 -5.67
C ASP A 59 -9.26 2.18 -5.16
N ALA A 60 -8.19 1.85 -4.43
CA ALA A 60 -7.14 2.77 -4.02
C ALA A 60 -6.15 3.15 -5.15
N GLY A 61 -6.33 2.63 -6.37
CA GLY A 61 -5.40 2.83 -7.49
C GLY A 61 -4.08 2.06 -7.36
N LEU A 62 -4.07 1.01 -6.54
CA LEU A 62 -2.89 0.20 -6.19
C LEU A 62 -2.97 -1.24 -6.71
N CYS A 63 -1.82 -1.91 -6.75
CA CYS A 63 -1.71 -3.34 -7.03
C CYS A 63 -0.51 -3.97 -6.28
N LEU A 64 -0.54 -5.27 -6.00
CA LEU A 64 0.58 -5.97 -5.31
C LEU A 64 1.75 -6.22 -6.25
N ILE A 65 1.45 -6.53 -7.51
CA ILE A 65 2.42 -6.81 -8.57
C ILE A 65 2.37 -5.69 -9.60
N GLU A 66 3.39 -5.58 -10.44
CA GLU A 66 3.28 -4.76 -11.65
C GLU A 66 2.17 -5.33 -12.55
N GLU A 67 0.98 -4.73 -12.48
CA GLU A 67 -0.04 -4.96 -13.49
C GLU A 67 0.40 -4.24 -14.77
N GLU A 68 1.23 -4.91 -15.58
CA GLU A 68 1.42 -4.56 -16.98
C GLU A 68 0.05 -4.73 -17.65
N GLY A 69 -0.72 -3.64 -17.70
CA GLY A 69 -2.13 -3.66 -18.07
C GLY A 69 -2.38 -4.47 -19.33
N PHE A 70 -2.86 -5.72 -19.17
CA PHE A 70 -3.08 -6.71 -20.22
C PHE A 70 -3.67 -6.03 -21.45
N ALA A 71 -2.86 -5.91 -22.51
CA ALA A 71 -3.24 -5.37 -23.80
C ALA A 71 -3.91 -6.45 -24.65
#